data_AF-A0A1J3JLY2-F1
#
_entry.id   AF-A0A1J3JLY2-F1
#
_cell.length_a   1.000
_cell.length_b   1.000
_cell.length_c   1.000
_cell.angle_alpha   90.00
_cell.angle_beta   90.00
_cell.angle_gamma   90.00
#
_symmetry.space_group_name_H-M   'P 1'
#
loop_
_entity.id
_entity.type
_entity.pdbx_description
1 polymer ?
#
loop_
_entity_poly.entity_id
_entity_poly.type
_entity_poly.pdbx_seq_one_letter_code
_entity_poly.pdbx_strand_id
1 'polypeptide(L)'
;VMKKVQDEIRTTLGDKKERITEQDLTKLHYFKLMVKETLRLHPAAPFLLPRETLSHVKIQGYDIPAKTQILINAYAIARDPKHWTNPDEFNPERFVDSSIDYKGLNFEF
;
A
#
# COMPACT_ATOMS: atom_id res chain seq x y z
N VAL A 1 6.24 6.19 -15.42
CA VAL A 1 6.50 5.07 -14.47
C VAL A 1 7.20 3.88 -15.10
N MET A 2 6.57 3.15 -16.04
CA MET A 2 7.13 1.88 -16.56
C MET A 2 8.58 2.00 -17.04
N LYS A 3 8.90 3.00 -17.87
CA LYS A 3 10.27 3.26 -18.33
C LYS A 3 11.25 3.42 -17.17
N LYS A 4 10.89 4.19 -16.14
CA LYS A 4 11.75 4.45 -14.97
C LYS A 4 12.04 3.19 -14.15
N VAL A 5 11.04 2.30 -13.99
CA VAL A 5 11.25 0.97 -13.37
C VAL A 5 12.19 0.11 -14.21
N GLN A 6 11.99 0.06 -15.53
CA GLN A 6 12.83 -0.72 -16.42
C GLN A 6 14.27 -0.20 -16.44
N ASP A 7 14.45 1.11 -16.44
CA ASP A 7 15.76 1.76 -16.39
C ASP A 7 16.47 1.48 -15.06
N GLU A 8 15.76 1.54 -13.92
CA GLU A 8 16.30 1.12 -12.62
C GLU A 8 16.76 -0.34 -12.62
N ILE A 9 15.93 -1.25 -13.15
CA ILE A 9 16.26 -2.69 -13.20
C ILE A 9 17.53 -2.92 -14.02
N ARG A 10 17.60 -2.34 -15.22
CA ARG A 10 18.75 -2.49 -16.13
C ARG A 10 20.03 -1.91 -15.54
N THR A 11 19.95 -0.73 -14.95
CA THR A 11 21.11 -0.05 -14.35
C THR A 11 21.59 -0.71 -13.06
N THR A 12 20.68 -1.25 -12.24
CA THR A 12 21.02 -1.83 -10.92
C THR A 12 21.42 -3.30 -11.00
N LEU A 13 20.76 -4.09 -11.84
CA LEU A 13 20.96 -5.55 -11.92
C LEU A 13 21.74 -5.99 -13.18
N GLY A 14 21.88 -5.10 -14.16
CA GLY A 14 22.56 -5.36 -15.43
C GLY A 14 21.66 -5.99 -16.49
N ASP A 15 21.90 -5.66 -17.75
CA ASP A 15 21.07 -6.07 -18.90
C ASP A 15 21.11 -7.58 -19.21
N LYS A 16 22.07 -8.31 -18.65
CA LYS A 16 22.28 -9.74 -18.92
C LYS A 16 21.56 -10.66 -17.94
N LYS A 17 20.90 -10.11 -16.91
CA LYS A 17 20.22 -10.93 -15.90
C LYS A 17 18.87 -11.39 -16.44
N GLU A 18 18.75 -12.69 -16.71
CA GLU A 18 17.54 -13.30 -17.28
C GLU A 18 16.36 -13.32 -16.29
N ARG A 19 16.63 -13.53 -14.99
CA ARG A 19 15.61 -13.65 -13.94
C ARG A 19 15.96 -12.84 -12.70
N ILE A 20 14.99 -12.10 -12.20
CA ILE A 20 15.07 -11.34 -10.95
C ILE A 20 14.72 -12.27 -9.78
N THR A 21 15.54 -12.28 -8.73
CA THR A 21 15.27 -13.03 -7.49
C THR A 21 14.74 -12.10 -6.39
N GLU A 22 14.24 -12.66 -5.30
CA GLU A 22 13.78 -11.88 -4.15
C GLU A 22 14.89 -11.01 -3.55
N GLN A 23 16.13 -11.52 -3.49
CA GLN A 23 17.27 -10.76 -2.98
C GLN A 23 17.56 -9.53 -3.86
N ASP A 24 17.33 -9.61 -5.17
CA ASP A 24 17.52 -8.46 -6.07
C ASP A 24 16.53 -7.34 -5.77
N LEU A 25 15.29 -7.67 -5.38
CA LEU A 25 14.25 -6.69 -5.05
C LEU A 25 14.69 -5.75 -3.93
N THR A 26 15.60 -6.19 -3.05
CA THR A 26 16.14 -5.33 -1.98
C THR A 26 16.85 -4.09 -2.54
N LYS A 27 17.44 -4.20 -3.74
CA LYS A 27 18.22 -3.15 -4.42
C LYS A 27 17.38 -2.23 -5.31
N LEU A 28 16.17 -2.65 -5.70
CA LEU A 28 15.29 -1.88 -6.59
C LEU A 28 14.39 -0.95 -5.76
N HIS A 29 14.81 0.30 -5.59
CA HIS A 29 14.12 1.26 -4.73
C HIS A 29 12.81 1.75 -5.38
N TYR A 30 12.89 2.28 -6.60
CA TYR A 30 11.75 2.82 -7.34
C TYR A 30 10.72 1.73 -7.68
N PHE A 31 11.14 0.51 -7.95
CA PHE A 31 10.23 -0.64 -8.07
C PHE A 31 9.35 -0.80 -6.83
N LYS A 32 9.91 -0.72 -5.61
CA LYS A 32 9.13 -0.81 -4.37
C LYS A 32 8.13 0.34 -4.26
N LEU A 33 8.51 1.56 -4.65
CA LEU A 33 7.60 2.71 -4.64
C LEU A 33 6.41 2.48 -5.59
N MET A 34 6.68 1.93 -6.78
CA MET A 34 5.65 1.58 -7.75
C MET A 34 4.70 0.51 -7.22
N VAL A 35 5.22 -0.52 -6.53
CA VAL A 35 4.39 -1.54 -5.87
C VAL A 35 3.52 -0.93 -4.78
N LYS A 36 4.07 -0.06 -3.93
CA LYS A 36 3.32 0.67 -2.89
C LYS A 36 2.15 1.46 -3.50
N GLU A 37 2.42 2.22 -4.56
CA GLU A 37 1.38 3.03 -5.23
C GLU A 37 0.32 2.17 -5.92
N THR A 38 0.73 1.02 -6.47
CA THR A 38 -0.21 0.04 -7.04
C THR A 38 -1.14 -0.51 -5.96
N LEU A 39 -0.62 -0.87 -4.78
CA LEU A 39 -1.44 -1.40 -3.69
C LEU A 39 -2.31 -0.33 -3.03
N ARG A 40 -1.87 0.94 -2.99
CA ARG A 40 -2.68 2.07 -2.54
C ARG A 40 -3.90 2.27 -3.45
N LEU A 41 -3.67 2.37 -4.77
CA LEU A 41 -4.76 2.60 -5.73
C LEU A 41 -5.60 1.35 -5.98
N HIS A 42 -5.00 0.17 -6.00
CA HIS A 42 -5.68 -1.07 -6.37
C HIS A 42 -5.48 -2.13 -5.28
N PRO A 43 -6.02 -1.91 -4.06
CA PRO A 43 -5.96 -2.92 -3.02
C PRO A 43 -6.74 -4.15 -3.47
N ALA A 44 -6.09 -5.32 -3.42
CA ALA A 44 -6.74 -6.59 -3.80
C ALA A 44 -7.96 -6.92 -2.91
N ALA A 45 -7.94 -6.45 -1.66
CA ALA A 45 -9.06 -6.53 -0.72
C ALA A 45 -9.50 -5.12 -0.31
N PRO A 46 -10.39 -4.45 -1.09
CA PRO A 46 -10.75 -3.05 -0.85
C PRO A 46 -11.47 -2.80 0.49
N PHE A 47 -12.10 -3.84 1.06
CA PHE A 47 -12.73 -3.81 2.39
C PHE A 47 -11.97 -4.59 3.47
N LEU A 48 -10.75 -5.06 3.16
CA LEU A 48 -9.98 -6.03 3.95
C LEU A 48 -10.81 -7.29 4.30
N LEU A 49 -10.33 -8.07 5.27
CA LEU A 49 -11.11 -9.17 5.83
C LEU A 49 -12.11 -8.62 6.85
N PRO A 50 -13.39 -9.05 6.79
CA PRO A 50 -14.38 -8.68 7.81
C PRO A 50 -13.89 -9.04 9.22
N ARG A 51 -14.11 -8.13 10.17
CA ARG A 51 -13.89 -8.37 11.59
C ARG A 51 -15.24 -8.42 12.31
N GLU A 52 -15.31 -9.13 13.42
CA GLU A 52 -16.51 -9.17 14.26
C GLU A 52 -16.16 -8.66 15.66
N THR A 53 -17.00 -7.80 16.24
CA THR A 53 -16.84 -7.33 17.62
C THR A 53 -17.10 -8.46 18.61
N LEU A 54 -16.16 -8.68 19.54
CA LEU A 54 -16.31 -9.70 20.59
C LEU A 54 -17.24 -9.26 21.73
N SER A 55 -17.35 -7.95 21.92
CA SER A 55 -18.15 -7.31 22.96
C SER A 55 -18.65 -5.96 22.45
N HIS A 56 -19.48 -5.29 23.25
CA HIS A 56 -19.86 -3.91 23.01
C HIS A 56 -18.61 -3.00 23.02
N VAL A 57 -18.45 -2.18 21.98
CA VAL A 57 -17.34 -1.22 21.86
C VAL A 57 -17.87 0.15 21.45
N LYS A 58 -17.18 1.21 21.88
CA LYS A 58 -17.47 2.58 21.45
C LYS A 58 -16.37 3.08 20.53
N ILE A 59 -16.72 3.43 19.29
CA ILE A 59 -15.76 3.96 18.30
C ILE A 59 -16.21 5.37 17.90
N GLN A 60 -15.36 6.38 18.10
CA GLN A 60 -15.66 7.78 17.77
C GLN A 60 -17.01 8.25 18.36
N GLY A 61 -17.37 7.77 19.55
CA GLY A 61 -18.63 8.09 20.23
C GLY A 61 -19.80 7.15 19.93
N TYR A 62 -19.75 6.38 18.83
CA TYR A 62 -20.81 5.45 18.43
C TYR A 62 -20.76 4.14 19.21
N ASP A 63 -21.92 3.69 19.70
CA ASP A 63 -22.09 2.40 20.36
C ASP A 63 -22.25 1.28 19.31
N ILE A 64 -21.35 0.29 19.38
CA ILE A 64 -21.31 -0.85 18.47
C ILE A 64 -21.51 -2.12 19.30
N PRO A 65 -22.66 -2.81 19.15
CA PRO A 65 -22.94 -4.05 19.87
C PRO A 65 -21.93 -5.16 19.58
N ALA A 66 -21.88 -6.15 20.47
CA ALA A 66 -21.19 -7.41 20.21
C ALA A 66 -21.78 -8.09 18.96
N LYS A 67 -20.99 -8.92 18.27
CA LYS A 67 -21.39 -9.63 17.05
C LYS A 67 -21.68 -8.71 15.85
N THR A 68 -21.17 -7.49 15.87
CA THR A 68 -21.26 -6.58 14.73
C THR A 68 -20.11 -6.81 13.77
N GLN A 69 -20.42 -6.98 12.48
CA GLN A 69 -19.42 -7.04 11.43
C GLN A 69 -18.86 -5.64 11.12
N ILE A 70 -17.54 -5.53 11.11
CA ILE A 70 -16.78 -4.33 10.78
C ILE A 70 -16.03 -4.57 9.46
N LEU A 71 -16.23 -3.65 8.51
CA LEU A 71 -15.51 -3.60 7.23
C LEU A 71 -14.65 -2.34 7.21
N ILE A 72 -13.37 -2.49 6.84
CA ILE A 72 -12.44 -1.36 6.74
C ILE A 72 -12.35 -0.99 5.27
N ASN A 73 -12.89 0.17 4.89
CA ASN A 73 -12.85 0.66 3.51
C ASN A 73 -11.47 1.22 3.16
N ALA A 74 -10.49 0.32 3.01
CA ALA A 74 -9.13 0.65 2.63
C ALA A 74 -9.07 1.38 1.27
N TYR A 75 -9.96 1.03 0.33
CA TYR A 75 -10.07 1.72 -0.96
C TYR A 75 -10.38 3.21 -0.81
N ALA A 76 -11.34 3.56 0.04
CA ALA A 76 -11.71 4.96 0.29
C ALA A 76 -10.61 5.70 1.07
N ILE A 77 -10.05 5.08 2.12
CA ILE A 77 -8.96 5.67 2.91
C ILE A 77 -7.77 6.00 2.01
N ALA A 78 -7.40 5.07 1.13
CA ALA A 78 -6.30 5.22 0.20
C ALA A 78 -6.52 6.33 -0.85
N ARG A 79 -7.74 6.85 -0.99
CA ARG A 79 -8.12 7.91 -1.93
C ARG A 79 -8.65 9.18 -1.25
N ASP A 80 -8.59 9.27 0.06
CA ASP A 80 -9.10 10.44 0.75
C ASP A 80 -8.20 11.66 0.46
N PRO A 81 -8.72 12.72 -0.21
CA PRO A 81 -7.94 13.91 -0.52
C PRO A 81 -7.46 14.68 0.72
N LYS A 82 -8.02 14.41 1.91
CA LYS A 82 -7.51 14.95 3.18
C LYS A 82 -6.15 14.36 3.57
N HIS A 83 -5.87 13.14 3.11
CA HIS A 83 -4.67 12.39 3.48
C HIS A 83 -3.72 12.22 2.28
N TRP A 84 -4.23 12.26 1.04
CA TRP A 84 -3.46 12.03 -0.18
C TRP A 84 -3.60 13.19 -1.16
N THR A 85 -2.49 13.87 -1.47
CA THR A 85 -2.42 14.86 -2.55
C THR A 85 -2.62 14.17 -3.90
N ASN A 86 -3.54 14.69 -4.73
CA ASN A 86 -3.97 14.09 -6.00
C ASN A 86 -4.26 12.58 -5.84
N PRO A 87 -5.31 12.20 -5.08
CA PRO A 87 -5.48 10.83 -4.62
C PRO A 87 -5.68 9.81 -5.75
N ASP A 88 -6.26 10.22 -6.87
CA ASP A 88 -6.53 9.36 -8.02
C ASP A 88 -5.36 9.29 -9.01
N GLU A 89 -4.33 10.11 -8.83
CA GLU A 89 -3.13 10.10 -9.67
C GLU A 89 -2.19 8.95 -9.25
N PHE A 90 -1.75 8.16 -10.23
CA PHE A 90 -0.71 7.14 -10.03
C PHE A 90 0.67 7.82 -9.97
N ASN A 91 1.16 8.06 -8.76
CA ASN A 91 2.42 8.76 -8.51
C ASN A 91 3.28 8.03 -7.46
N PRO A 92 4.15 7.09 -7.87
CA PRO A 92 5.06 6.36 -6.98
C PRO A 92 5.97 7.26 -6.14
N GLU A 93 6.33 8.44 -6.66
CA GLU A 93 7.28 9.35 -6.04
C GLU A 93 6.77 9.87 -4.68
N ARG A 94 5.46 9.79 -4.39
CA ARG A 94 4.91 10.13 -3.08
C ARG A 94 5.46 9.28 -1.92
N PHE A 95 6.07 8.14 -2.23
CA PHE A 95 6.64 7.23 -1.23
C PHE A 95 8.16 7.31 -1.09
N VAL A 96 8.85 8.24 -1.78
CA VAL A 96 10.33 8.35 -1.75
C VAL A 96 10.87 8.47 -0.32
N ASP A 97 10.24 9.31 0.49
CA ASP A 97 10.65 9.55 1.89
C ASP A 97 9.80 8.77 2.90
N SER A 98 9.00 7.80 2.43
CA SER A 98 8.11 7.04 3.29
C SER A 98 8.83 5.83 3.91
N SER A 99 8.92 5.83 5.25
CA SER A 99 9.37 4.68 6.06
C SER A 99 8.39 3.50 6.05
N ILE A 100 7.16 3.70 5.57
CA ILE A 100 6.07 2.71 5.58
C ILE A 100 6.38 1.60 4.58
N ASP A 101 6.46 0.36 5.05
CA ASP A 101 6.73 -0.82 4.21
C ASP A 101 5.41 -1.49 3.79
N TYR A 102 5.33 -1.96 2.54
CA TYR A 102 4.14 -2.63 1.99
C TYR A 102 3.94 -4.04 2.55
N LYS A 103 4.90 -4.57 3.31
CA LYS A 103 4.82 -5.89 3.97
C LYS A 103 3.76 -5.97 5.08
N GLY A 104 3.03 -4.88 5.35
CA GLY A 104 1.89 -4.87 6.29
C GLY A 104 2.29 -4.91 7.76
N LEU A 105 3.56 -4.72 8.08
CA LEU A 105 4.07 -4.61 9.46
C LEU A 105 4.21 -3.14 9.93
N ASN A 106 3.90 -2.18 9.07
CA ASN A 106 3.97 -0.77 9.39
C ASN A 106 2.55 -0.22 9.58
N PHE A 107 2.24 0.16 10.82
CA PHE A 107 0.93 0.67 11.25
C PHE A 107 0.96 2.18 11.56
N GLU A 108 2.06 2.86 11.23
CA GLU A 108 2.19 4.31 11.42
C GLU A 108 1.51 5.06 10.27
N PHE A 109 0.67 6.01 10.64
CA PHE A 109 -0.02 6.96 9.76
C PHE A 109 0.73 8.28 9.71
#